data_AF-M1YZJ1-F1
#
_entry.id   AF-M1YZJ1-F1
#
_cell.length_a   1.000
_cell.length_b   1.000
_cell.length_c   1.000
_cell.angle_alpha   90.00
_cell.angle_beta   90.00
_cell.angle_gamma   90.00
#
_symmetry.space_group_name_H-M   'P 1'
#
loop_
_entity.id
_entity.type
_entity.pdbx_description
1 polymer ?
#
loop_
_entity_poly.entity_id
_entity_poly.type
_entity_poly.pdbx_seq_one_letter_code
_entity_poly.pdbx_strand_id
1 'polypeptide(L)'
;MRPSAQSRTGLLNDFIETQETRSMPSLKGILFNQFASEGVNQLIEELQKTYKPKKGRRFNHADITYEISRPSLQDNQLGFEISSKIPQDEVKDEKAMEVYFDKIKSILNNDEKKPVSVERENIVWDSKKETEKERDYVKCQYTYPLEDLYKNDEIIKRYEALQSGSGESLPEIPGVFTVQGKLALIMVQETIQDYVRSNIQTLIDANQKVRSGLKG
;
A
#
# COMPACT_ATOMS: atom_id res chain seq x y z
N MET A 1 61.59 12.18 15.89
CA MET A 1 60.42 11.27 15.95
C MET A 1 59.29 11.90 15.14
N ARG A 2 58.93 11.28 14.01
CA ARG A 2 57.78 11.68 13.18
C ARG A 2 56.61 10.75 13.51
N PRO A 3 55.36 11.22 13.66
CA PRO A 3 54.21 10.33 13.72
C PRO A 3 53.87 9.79 12.34
N SER A 4 53.40 8.54 12.31
CA SER A 4 53.08 7.74 11.13
C SER A 4 51.81 8.20 10.41
N ALA A 5 51.83 8.09 9.08
CA ALA A 5 50.71 8.35 8.18
C ALA A 5 49.76 7.14 8.08
N GLN A 6 49.11 6.77 9.19
CA GLN A 6 48.05 5.76 9.22
C GLN A 6 46.91 6.28 10.11
N SER A 7 45.92 6.96 9.54
CA SER A 7 44.63 7.22 10.22
C SER A 7 43.58 7.96 9.38
N ARG A 8 43.87 8.45 8.16
CA ARG A 8 42.88 9.24 7.39
C ARG A 8 42.12 8.49 6.29
N THR A 9 42.50 7.26 5.95
CA THR A 9 41.82 6.46 4.91
C THR A 9 40.70 5.57 5.44
N GLY A 10 40.69 5.22 6.73
CA GLY A 10 39.61 4.40 7.32
C GLY A 10 38.30 5.18 7.52
N LEU A 11 38.38 6.43 7.98
CA LEU A 11 37.20 7.24 8.29
C LEU A 11 36.42 7.76 7.06
N LEU A 12 37.03 7.72 5.87
CA LEU A 12 36.35 8.05 4.62
C LEU A 12 35.63 6.86 4.01
N ASN A 13 36.05 5.63 4.31
CA ASN A 13 35.37 4.43 3.85
C ASN A 13 34.13 4.12 4.71
N ASP A 14 34.21 4.31 6.03
CA ASP A 14 33.07 4.08 6.93
C ASP A 14 31.94 5.11 6.75
N PHE A 15 32.23 6.30 6.20
CA PHE A 15 31.22 7.31 5.89
C PHE A 15 30.51 7.06 4.55
N ILE A 16 31.08 6.21 3.69
CA ILE A 16 30.48 5.80 2.41
C ILE A 16 29.59 4.56 2.61
N GLU A 17 29.83 3.76 3.66
CA GLU A 17 29.13 2.50 3.91
C GLU A 17 27.75 2.62 4.59
N THR A 18 27.29 3.85 4.89
CA THR A 18 25.95 4.10 5.48
C THR A 18 24.99 4.90 4.58
N GLN A 19 25.36 5.13 3.32
CA GLN A 19 24.38 5.41 2.28
C GLN A 19 24.07 4.07 1.62
N GLU A 20 23.11 3.31 2.18
CA GLU A 20 22.33 2.39 1.36
C GLU A 20 22.02 3.14 0.07
N THR A 21 22.49 2.62 -1.06
CA THR A 21 22.30 3.22 -2.37
C THR A 21 20.81 3.36 -2.60
N ARG A 22 20.22 4.51 -2.25
CA ARG A 22 18.89 4.90 -2.68
C ARG A 22 18.99 5.04 -4.19
N SER A 23 18.75 3.94 -4.88
CA SER A 23 18.68 3.89 -6.33
C SER A 23 17.67 4.94 -6.76
N MET A 24 18.12 5.93 -7.53
CA MET A 24 17.21 6.96 -8.02
C MET A 24 16.09 6.28 -8.83
N PRO A 25 14.82 6.64 -8.60
CA PRO A 25 13.71 6.15 -9.40
C PRO A 25 13.98 6.31 -10.89
N SER A 26 13.86 5.21 -11.65
CA SER A 26 13.89 5.29 -13.11
C SER A 26 12.69 6.08 -13.63
N LEU A 27 12.77 6.65 -14.84
CA LEU A 27 11.62 7.32 -15.45
C LEU A 27 10.38 6.40 -15.49
N LYS A 28 10.57 5.12 -15.82
CA LYS A 28 9.50 4.10 -15.76
C LYS A 28 8.90 4.04 -14.35
N GLY A 29 9.74 3.93 -13.32
CA GLY A 29 9.29 3.86 -11.94
C GLY A 29 8.54 5.10 -11.48
N ILE A 30 9.01 6.30 -11.86
CA ILE A 30 8.35 7.57 -11.53
C ILE A 30 6.94 7.61 -12.14
N LEU A 31 6.83 7.31 -13.45
CA LEU A 31 5.56 7.32 -14.16
C LEU A 31 4.59 6.26 -13.60
N PHE A 32 5.10 5.05 -13.33
CA PHE A 32 4.27 3.99 -12.79
C PHE A 32 3.76 4.33 -11.39
N ASN A 33 4.62 4.89 -10.53
CA ASN A 33 4.20 5.33 -9.19
C ASN A 33 3.17 6.47 -9.23
N GLN A 34 3.27 7.37 -10.21
CA GLN A 34 2.27 8.42 -10.42
C GLN A 34 0.90 7.81 -10.77
N PHE A 35 0.83 6.97 -11.80
CA PHE A 35 -0.43 6.36 -12.25
C PHE A 35 -1.00 5.40 -11.21
N ALA A 36 -0.15 4.67 -10.49
CA ALA A 36 -0.56 3.90 -9.33
C ALA A 36 -1.18 4.80 -8.25
N SER A 37 -0.58 5.95 -7.95
CA SER A 37 -1.12 6.91 -6.98
C SER A 37 -2.49 7.44 -7.39
N GLU A 38 -2.69 7.70 -8.68
CA GLU A 38 -3.99 8.11 -9.25
C GLU A 38 -5.04 7.00 -9.07
N GLY A 39 -4.71 5.75 -9.38
CA GLY A 39 -5.59 4.59 -9.20
C GLY A 39 -5.99 4.39 -7.74
N VAL A 40 -5.05 4.50 -6.80
CA VAL A 40 -5.37 4.40 -5.36
C VAL A 40 -6.22 5.59 -4.90
N ASN A 41 -6.00 6.80 -5.42
CA ASN A 41 -6.84 7.95 -5.08
C ASN A 41 -8.29 7.75 -5.52
N GLN A 42 -8.50 7.25 -6.75
CA GLN A 42 -9.84 6.94 -7.26
C GLN A 42 -10.54 5.90 -6.39
N LEU A 43 -9.85 4.83 -6.02
CA LEU A 43 -10.39 3.82 -5.10
C LEU A 43 -10.76 4.40 -3.73
N ILE A 44 -9.94 5.29 -3.17
CA ILE A 44 -10.25 5.91 -1.87
C ILE A 44 -11.52 6.74 -1.97
N GLU A 45 -11.71 7.50 -3.05
CA GLU A 45 -12.94 8.25 -3.28
C GLU A 45 -14.16 7.32 -3.42
N GLU A 46 -14.02 6.20 -4.13
CA GLU A 46 -15.06 5.16 -4.23
C GLU A 46 -15.42 4.58 -2.85
N LEU A 47 -14.42 4.21 -2.05
CA LEU A 47 -14.60 3.65 -0.70
C LEU A 47 -15.21 4.67 0.26
N GLN A 48 -14.83 5.94 0.15
CA GLN A 48 -15.40 7.03 0.96
C GLN A 48 -16.82 7.42 0.56
N LYS A 49 -17.25 7.12 -0.68
CA LYS A 49 -18.65 7.23 -1.11
C LYS A 49 -19.48 6.02 -0.68
N THR A 50 -18.89 4.83 -0.75
CA THR A 50 -19.55 3.55 -0.41
C THR A 50 -19.71 3.39 1.11
N TYR A 51 -18.71 3.82 1.88
CA TYR A 51 -18.66 3.73 3.33
C TYR A 51 -18.68 5.10 3.98
N LYS A 52 -18.56 5.17 5.32
CA LYS A 52 -18.58 6.45 6.02
C LYS A 52 -17.22 7.15 5.88
N PRO A 53 -17.13 8.33 5.22
CA PRO A 53 -15.86 9.00 5.01
C PRO A 53 -15.21 9.47 6.32
N LYS A 54 -13.87 9.50 6.35
CA LYS A 54 -13.06 10.04 7.44
C LYS A 54 -11.96 10.95 6.88
N LYS A 55 -11.36 11.79 7.73
CA LYS A 55 -10.31 12.74 7.32
C LYS A 55 -9.13 12.02 6.67
N GLY A 56 -8.68 12.52 5.51
CA GLY A 56 -7.52 11.98 4.81
C GLY A 56 -7.89 10.74 3.98
N ARG A 57 -7.01 9.74 3.96
CA ARG A 57 -7.17 8.51 3.16
C ARG A 57 -7.91 7.41 3.94
N ARG A 58 -8.90 7.83 4.72
CA ARG A 58 -9.59 6.98 5.70
C ARG A 58 -11.07 6.87 5.41
N PHE A 59 -11.64 5.73 5.76
CA PHE A 59 -13.07 5.50 5.77
C PHE A 59 -13.43 4.59 6.95
N ASN A 60 -14.70 4.52 7.29
CA ASN A 60 -15.22 3.72 8.38
C ASN A 60 -16.32 2.79 7.89
N HIS A 61 -16.19 1.51 8.23
CA HIS A 61 -17.14 0.47 7.90
C HIS A 61 -17.30 -0.46 9.12
N ALA A 62 -18.55 -0.75 9.50
CA ALA A 62 -18.87 -1.57 10.67
C ALA A 62 -18.10 -1.16 11.94
N ASP A 63 -18.02 0.15 12.23
CA ASP A 63 -17.31 0.75 13.37
C ASP A 63 -15.78 0.56 13.40
N ILE A 64 -15.19 -0.03 12.35
CA ILE A 64 -13.73 -0.09 12.16
C ILE A 64 -13.29 1.04 11.22
N THR A 65 -12.20 1.72 11.57
CA THR A 65 -11.58 2.71 10.68
C THR A 65 -10.48 2.06 9.88
N TYR A 66 -10.54 2.21 8.56
CA TYR A 66 -9.55 1.72 7.62
C TYR A 66 -8.77 2.89 7.01
N GLU A 67 -7.51 2.64 6.69
CA GLU A 67 -6.63 3.59 5.99
C GLU A 67 -5.85 2.89 4.89
N ILE A 68 -5.65 3.58 3.78
CA ILE A 68 -4.79 3.14 2.67
C ILE A 68 -3.73 4.22 2.47
N SER A 69 -2.45 3.86 2.55
CA SER A 69 -1.36 4.82 2.38
C SER A 69 -1.21 5.27 0.93
N ARG A 70 -0.25 6.17 0.67
CA ARG A 70 0.13 6.51 -0.70
C ARG A 70 1.10 5.43 -1.20
N PRO A 71 0.99 5.00 -2.47
CA PRO A 71 2.01 4.17 -3.06
C PRO A 71 3.38 4.84 -3.00
N SER A 72 4.41 4.03 -2.79
CA SER A 72 5.81 4.42 -2.85
C SER A 72 6.58 3.48 -3.76
N LEU A 73 7.65 3.97 -4.37
CA LEU A 73 8.56 3.16 -5.17
C LEU A 73 9.82 2.86 -4.35
N GLN A 74 10.14 1.57 -4.22
CA GLN A 74 11.39 1.10 -3.64
C GLN A 74 11.88 -0.12 -4.43
N ASP A 75 13.14 -0.13 -4.82
CA ASP A 75 13.79 -1.27 -5.48
C ASP A 75 13.00 -1.89 -6.65
N ASN A 76 12.46 -1.01 -7.52
CA ASN A 76 11.63 -1.38 -8.68
C ASN A 76 10.35 -2.16 -8.30
N GLN A 77 9.86 -1.93 -7.09
CA GLN A 77 8.59 -2.43 -6.59
C GLN A 77 7.73 -1.26 -6.10
N LEU A 78 6.45 -1.35 -6.37
CA LEU A 78 5.46 -0.44 -5.81
C LEU A 78 4.97 -0.99 -4.47
N GLY A 79 5.18 -0.24 -3.41
CA GLY A 79 4.73 -0.56 -2.05
C GLY A 79 3.54 0.29 -1.61
N PHE A 80 2.67 -0.26 -0.78
CA PHE A 80 1.66 0.51 -0.04
C PHE A 80 1.27 -0.22 1.25
N GLU A 81 0.57 0.50 2.12
CA GLU A 81 0.13 0.00 3.41
C GLU A 81 -1.39 0.11 3.52
N ILE A 82 -2.01 -0.90 4.12
CA ILE A 82 -3.42 -0.89 4.50
C ILE A 82 -3.48 -1.14 6.01
N SER A 83 -4.24 -0.33 6.73
CA SER A 83 -4.45 -0.53 8.16
C SER A 83 -5.91 -0.52 8.56
N SER A 84 -6.22 -1.22 9.65
CA SER A 84 -7.55 -1.21 10.29
C SER A 84 -7.41 -1.07 11.80
N LYS A 85 -8.19 -0.17 12.41
CA LYS A 85 -8.25 -0.03 13.86
C LYS A 85 -8.82 -1.31 14.49
N ILE A 86 -8.19 -1.84 15.54
CA ILE A 86 -8.76 -2.90 16.36
C ILE A 86 -10.00 -2.35 17.10
N PRO A 87 -11.15 -3.04 17.09
CA PRO A 87 -12.38 -2.57 17.75
C PRO A 87 -12.28 -2.73 19.27
N GLN A 88 -11.54 -1.83 19.93
CA GLN A 88 -11.27 -1.86 21.36
C GLN A 88 -12.53 -1.73 22.25
N ASP A 89 -13.68 -1.31 21.68
CA ASP A 89 -14.97 -1.34 22.38
C ASP A 89 -15.49 -2.79 22.59
N GLU A 90 -15.09 -3.71 21.70
CA GLU A 90 -15.42 -5.14 21.74
C GLU A 90 -14.27 -5.97 22.34
N VAL A 91 -13.03 -5.58 22.09
CA VAL A 91 -11.81 -6.30 22.48
C VAL A 91 -11.03 -5.45 23.48
N LYS A 92 -11.31 -5.62 24.79
CA LYS A 92 -10.93 -4.64 25.82
C LYS A 92 -9.59 -4.89 26.50
N ASP A 93 -9.19 -6.14 26.68
CA ASP A 93 -7.93 -6.49 27.33
C ASP A 93 -6.84 -6.87 26.32
N GLU A 94 -5.59 -6.67 26.72
CA GLU A 94 -4.40 -6.87 25.87
C GLU A 94 -4.32 -8.28 25.29
N LYS A 95 -4.69 -9.30 26.08
CA LYS A 95 -4.67 -10.70 25.63
C LYS A 95 -5.73 -10.95 24.56
N ALA A 96 -6.92 -10.38 24.71
CA ALA A 96 -7.95 -10.45 23.69
C ALA A 96 -7.52 -9.71 22.41
N MET A 97 -6.82 -8.57 22.53
CA MET A 97 -6.28 -7.84 21.37
C MET A 97 -5.20 -8.64 20.63
N GLU A 98 -4.32 -9.32 21.36
CA GLU A 98 -3.32 -10.23 20.79
C GLU A 98 -3.98 -11.39 20.04
N VAL A 99 -4.96 -12.06 20.67
CA VAL A 99 -5.72 -13.15 20.03
C VAL A 99 -6.49 -12.64 18.79
N TYR A 100 -7.05 -11.43 18.84
CA TYR A 100 -7.71 -10.80 17.70
C TYR A 100 -6.73 -10.61 16.55
N PHE A 101 -5.59 -9.98 16.84
CA PHE A 101 -4.53 -9.72 15.87
C PHE A 101 -4.02 -11.02 15.23
N ASP A 102 -3.73 -12.05 16.04
CA ASP A 102 -3.22 -13.33 15.56
C ASP A 102 -4.21 -14.04 14.62
N LYS A 103 -5.51 -13.99 14.94
CA LYS A 103 -6.55 -14.54 14.07
C LYS A 103 -6.62 -13.79 12.73
N ILE A 104 -6.54 -12.46 12.74
CA ILE A 104 -6.49 -11.66 11.50
C ILE A 104 -5.24 -12.01 10.70
N LYS A 105 -4.07 -11.99 11.33
CA LYS A 105 -2.79 -12.33 10.70
C LYS A 105 -2.81 -13.72 10.09
N SER A 106 -3.39 -14.70 10.78
CA SER A 106 -3.55 -16.07 10.25
C SER A 106 -4.43 -16.11 9.00
N ILE A 107 -5.54 -15.36 8.97
CA ILE A 107 -6.40 -15.29 7.77
C ILE A 107 -5.63 -14.65 6.61
N LEU A 108 -4.98 -13.51 6.83
CA LEU A 108 -4.26 -12.77 5.79
C LEU A 108 -3.07 -13.55 5.21
N ASN A 109 -2.35 -14.32 6.03
CA ASN A 109 -1.21 -15.11 5.59
C ASN A 109 -1.60 -16.32 4.71
N ASN A 110 -2.87 -16.71 4.74
CA ASN A 110 -3.41 -17.80 3.92
C ASN A 110 -4.03 -17.30 2.60
N ASP A 111 -4.08 -15.99 2.37
CA ASP A 111 -4.58 -15.40 1.13
C ASP A 111 -3.56 -15.58 -0.02
N GLU A 112 -4.04 -15.70 -1.25
CA GLU A 112 -3.18 -15.80 -2.44
C GLU A 112 -2.31 -14.55 -2.61
N LYS A 113 -2.88 -13.37 -2.34
CA LYS A 113 -2.22 -12.06 -2.40
C LYS A 113 -1.87 -11.59 -0.98
N LYS A 114 -1.29 -12.48 -0.18
CA LYS A 114 -0.89 -12.15 1.19
C LYS A 114 0.06 -10.94 1.24
N PRO A 115 -0.04 -10.12 2.30
CA PRO A 115 0.91 -9.05 2.54
C PRO A 115 2.32 -9.58 2.79
N VAL A 116 3.31 -8.74 2.52
CA VAL A 116 4.73 -9.00 2.85
C VAL A 116 4.93 -9.02 4.36
N SER A 117 4.22 -8.15 5.08
CA SER A 117 4.25 -8.09 6.54
C SER A 117 2.88 -7.74 7.11
N VAL A 118 2.60 -8.26 8.31
CA VAL A 118 1.44 -7.90 9.13
C VAL A 118 1.92 -7.60 10.54
N GLU A 119 1.73 -6.36 10.95
CA GLU A 119 2.23 -5.79 12.20
C GLU A 119 1.09 -5.20 13.03
N ARG A 120 1.28 -5.21 14.35
CA ARG A 120 0.41 -4.49 15.28
C ARG A 120 1.06 -3.15 15.59
N GLU A 121 0.39 -2.07 15.22
CA GLU A 121 0.86 -0.71 15.49
C GLU A 121 0.04 -0.12 16.64
N ASN A 122 0.72 0.34 17.69
CA ASN A 122 0.10 1.03 18.81
C ASN A 122 0.40 2.54 18.70
N ILE A 123 -0.66 3.35 18.61
CA ILE A 123 -0.56 4.80 18.57
C ILE A 123 -1.03 5.35 19.91
N VAL A 124 -0.09 5.85 20.71
CA VAL A 124 -0.37 6.58 21.95
C VAL A 124 -0.60 8.05 21.61
N TRP A 125 -1.84 8.54 21.81
CA TRP A 125 -2.16 9.95 21.62
C TRP A 125 -2.15 10.69 22.96
N ASP A 126 -1.19 11.59 23.16
CA ASP A 126 -1.15 12.52 24.30
C ASP A 126 -1.87 13.84 23.94
N SER A 127 -3.20 13.84 24.04
CA SER A 127 -3.99 15.07 23.91
C SER A 127 -3.99 15.81 25.23
N LYS A 128 -2.89 16.50 25.55
CA LYS A 128 -2.83 17.50 26.64
C LYS A 128 -3.42 16.99 27.97
N LYS A 129 -2.58 16.28 28.74
CA LYS A 129 -2.61 16.22 30.22
C LYS A 129 -3.78 15.55 30.97
N GLU A 130 -4.81 14.96 30.35
CA GLU A 130 -5.81 14.24 31.17
C GLU A 130 -6.27 12.84 30.74
N THR A 131 -5.94 12.32 29.54
CA THR A 131 -6.07 10.87 29.26
C THR A 131 -5.16 10.45 28.10
N GLU A 132 -4.26 9.49 28.35
CA GLU A 132 -3.59 8.74 27.29
C GLU A 132 -4.63 7.83 26.62
N LYS A 133 -4.77 7.93 25.30
CA LYS A 133 -5.62 7.02 24.51
C LYS A 133 -4.73 6.20 23.59
N GLU A 134 -4.52 4.95 23.97
CA GLU A 134 -3.86 3.94 23.16
C GLU A 134 -4.81 3.39 22.11
N ARG A 135 -4.34 3.29 20.87
CA ARG A 135 -5.13 2.76 19.76
C ARG A 135 -4.29 1.76 18.99
N ASP A 136 -4.74 0.51 19.00
CA ASP A 136 -4.10 -0.56 18.26
C ASP A 136 -4.68 -0.68 16.85
N TYR A 137 -3.78 -0.93 15.91
CA TYR A 137 -4.07 -1.12 14.50
C TYR A 137 -3.44 -2.41 14.01
N VAL A 138 -4.16 -3.11 13.14
CA VAL A 138 -3.55 -4.10 12.24
C VAL A 138 -3.01 -3.32 11.05
N LYS A 139 -1.73 -3.47 10.74
CA LYS A 139 -1.07 -2.83 9.60
C LYS A 139 -0.50 -3.89 8.68
N CYS A 140 -0.85 -3.81 7.40
CA CYS A 140 -0.46 -4.75 6.36
C CYS A 140 0.39 -4.01 5.31
N GLN A 141 1.57 -4.53 4.98
CA GLN A 141 2.41 -3.98 3.91
C GLN A 141 2.34 -4.87 2.68
N TYR A 142 2.16 -4.27 1.51
CA TYR A 142 2.11 -4.96 0.23
C TYR A 142 3.16 -4.37 -0.69
N THR A 143 3.81 -5.22 -1.48
CA THR A 143 4.69 -4.79 -2.57
C THR A 143 4.38 -5.57 -3.83
N TYR A 144 4.50 -4.90 -4.97
CA TYR A 144 4.29 -5.48 -6.29
C TYR A 144 5.43 -5.05 -7.23
N PRO A 145 6.12 -6.00 -7.88
CA PRO A 145 7.07 -5.68 -8.94
C PRO A 145 6.42 -4.86 -10.07
N LEU A 146 7.12 -3.89 -10.64
CA LEU A 146 6.55 -3.04 -11.69
C LEU A 146 6.15 -3.83 -12.95
N GLU A 147 6.84 -4.93 -13.24
CA GLU A 147 6.51 -5.86 -14.33
C GLU A 147 5.18 -6.57 -14.16
N ASP A 148 4.67 -6.71 -12.93
CA ASP A 148 3.39 -7.37 -12.66
C ASP A 148 2.20 -6.42 -12.84
N LEU A 149 2.46 -5.13 -13.06
CA LEU A 149 1.44 -4.08 -13.16
C LEU A 149 0.92 -3.88 -14.58
N TYR A 150 1.50 -4.56 -15.57
CA TYR A 150 1.06 -4.50 -16.96
C TYR A 150 1.42 -5.79 -17.70
N LYS A 151 0.68 -6.10 -18.77
CA LYS A 151 0.93 -7.28 -19.61
C LYS A 151 1.02 -6.87 -21.07
N ASN A 152 2.13 -7.20 -21.73
CA ASN A 152 2.36 -6.85 -23.14
C ASN A 152 1.26 -7.40 -24.06
N ASP A 153 0.82 -8.63 -23.85
CA ASP A 153 -0.22 -9.26 -24.66
C ASP A 153 -1.56 -8.50 -24.56
N GLU A 154 -1.90 -8.01 -23.36
CA GLU A 154 -3.11 -7.21 -23.15
C GLU A 154 -2.96 -5.81 -23.78
N ILE A 155 -1.76 -5.23 -23.76
CA ILE A 155 -1.48 -3.96 -24.48
C ILE A 155 -1.68 -4.15 -25.98
N ILE A 156 -1.15 -5.23 -26.55
CA ILE A 156 -1.30 -5.54 -27.98
C ILE A 156 -2.78 -5.70 -28.33
N LYS A 157 -3.52 -6.49 -27.55
CA LYS A 157 -4.95 -6.71 -27.74
C LYS A 157 -5.76 -5.40 -27.66
N ARG A 158 -5.51 -4.56 -26.66
CA ARG A 158 -6.20 -3.26 -26.53
C ARG A 158 -5.80 -2.31 -27.66
N TYR A 159 -4.55 -2.34 -28.10
CA TYR A 159 -4.08 -1.56 -29.25
C TYR A 159 -4.80 -1.95 -30.54
N GLU A 160 -4.91 -3.25 -30.84
CA GLU A 160 -5.63 -3.77 -32.01
C GLU A 160 -7.11 -3.37 -31.98
N ALA A 161 -7.76 -3.45 -30.81
CA ALA A 161 -9.15 -3.02 -30.64
C ALA A 161 -9.35 -1.52 -30.97
N LEU A 162 -8.38 -0.67 -30.63
CA LEU A 162 -8.42 0.76 -30.99
C LEU A 162 -8.28 0.95 -32.50
N GLN A 163 -7.41 0.19 -33.15
CA GLN A 163 -7.24 0.25 -34.61
C GLN A 163 -8.50 -0.22 -35.35
N SER A 164 -9.24 -1.20 -34.81
CA SER A 164 -10.51 -1.67 -35.38
C SER A 164 -11.72 -0.80 -35.00
N GLY A 165 -11.54 0.26 -34.21
CA GLY A 165 -12.62 1.15 -33.76
C GLY A 165 -13.56 0.56 -32.71
N SER A 166 -13.19 -0.58 -32.09
CA SER A 166 -13.96 -1.24 -31.02
C SER A 166 -13.39 -1.00 -29.62
N GLY A 167 -12.25 -0.30 -29.52
CA GLY A 167 -11.59 0.04 -28.25
C GLY A 167 -12.04 1.39 -27.68
N GLU A 168 -11.88 1.56 -26.37
CA GLU A 168 -12.21 2.80 -25.66
C GLU A 168 -11.20 3.92 -25.97
N SER A 169 -11.70 5.13 -26.22
CA SER A 169 -10.82 6.28 -26.47
C SER A 169 -9.88 6.51 -25.28
N LEU A 170 -8.58 6.65 -25.56
CA LEU A 170 -7.59 6.88 -24.52
C LEU A 170 -7.54 8.35 -24.11
N PRO A 171 -7.37 8.65 -22.80
CA PRO A 171 -7.10 10.00 -22.36
C PRO A 171 -5.77 10.51 -22.91
N GLU A 172 -5.65 11.84 -23.01
CA GLU A 172 -4.36 12.47 -23.25
C GLU A 172 -3.49 12.39 -22.00
N ILE A 173 -2.26 11.92 -22.18
CA ILE A 173 -1.26 11.81 -21.11
C ILE A 173 -0.07 12.69 -21.51
N PRO A 174 0.18 13.81 -20.82
CA PRO A 174 1.27 14.71 -21.14
C PRO A 174 2.62 13.98 -21.22
N GLY A 175 3.34 14.20 -22.32
CA GLY A 175 4.66 13.59 -22.54
C GLY A 175 4.66 12.14 -23.02
N VAL A 176 3.49 11.52 -23.21
CA VAL A 176 3.37 10.14 -23.71
C VAL A 176 2.68 10.13 -25.06
N PHE A 177 3.48 9.98 -26.11
CA PHE A 177 3.02 10.16 -27.50
C PHE A 177 2.60 8.85 -28.19
N THR A 178 2.92 7.69 -27.64
CA THR A 178 2.56 6.39 -28.23
C THR A 178 1.31 5.82 -27.56
N VAL A 179 0.44 5.20 -28.36
CA VAL A 179 -0.79 4.54 -27.87
C VAL A 179 -0.44 3.43 -26.88
N GLN A 180 0.61 2.66 -27.17
CA GLN A 180 1.09 1.58 -26.30
C GLN A 180 1.61 2.12 -24.96
N GLY A 181 2.32 3.26 -24.97
CA GLY A 181 2.77 3.92 -23.75
C GLY A 181 1.60 4.39 -22.89
N LYS A 182 0.57 4.97 -23.52
CA LYS A 182 -0.67 5.37 -22.83
C LYS A 182 -1.37 4.15 -22.22
N LEU A 183 -1.54 3.08 -22.99
CA LEU A 183 -2.14 1.82 -22.54
C LEU A 183 -1.39 1.21 -21.36
N ALA A 184 -0.05 1.20 -21.39
CA ALA A 184 0.74 0.67 -20.29
C ALA A 184 0.49 1.43 -18.98
N LEU A 185 0.43 2.77 -19.02
CA LEU A 185 0.21 3.59 -17.83
C LEU A 185 -1.22 3.45 -17.28
N ILE A 186 -2.22 3.43 -18.17
CA ILE A 186 -3.62 3.17 -17.79
C ILE A 186 -3.75 1.78 -17.14
N MET A 187 -3.08 0.77 -17.70
CA MET A 187 -3.10 -0.58 -17.14
C MET A 187 -2.45 -0.65 -15.76
N VAL A 188 -1.36 0.11 -15.52
CA VAL A 188 -0.75 0.23 -14.18
C VAL A 188 -1.75 0.83 -13.19
N GLN A 189 -2.46 1.89 -13.58
CA GLN A 189 -3.49 2.51 -12.76
C GLN A 189 -4.62 1.53 -12.41
N GLU A 190 -5.19 0.87 -13.42
CA GLU A 190 -6.27 -0.13 -13.26
C GLU A 190 -5.83 -1.30 -12.37
N THR A 191 -4.66 -1.88 -12.65
CA THR A 191 -4.15 -3.06 -11.95
C THR A 191 -3.92 -2.77 -10.47
N ILE A 192 -3.32 -1.62 -10.15
CA ILE A 192 -3.12 -1.22 -8.75
C ILE A 192 -4.43 -0.90 -8.05
N GLN A 193 -5.37 -0.26 -8.73
CA GLN A 193 -6.70 -0.03 -8.17
C GLN A 193 -7.35 -1.36 -7.77
N ASP A 194 -7.28 -2.37 -8.64
CA ASP A 194 -7.83 -3.70 -8.39
C ASP A 194 -7.11 -4.46 -7.28
N TYR A 195 -5.78 -4.40 -7.24
CA TYR A 195 -4.99 -5.04 -6.18
C TYR A 195 -5.31 -4.45 -4.82
N VAL A 196 -5.30 -3.13 -4.70
CA VAL A 196 -5.64 -2.46 -3.44
C VAL A 196 -7.08 -2.75 -3.04
N ARG A 197 -8.03 -2.75 -3.99
CA ARG A 197 -9.44 -3.09 -3.73
C ARG A 197 -9.60 -4.52 -3.21
N SER A 198 -8.91 -5.48 -3.79
CA SER A 198 -8.90 -6.87 -3.32
C SER A 198 -8.32 -6.94 -1.91
N ASN A 199 -7.17 -6.33 -1.67
CA ASN A 199 -6.47 -6.41 -0.38
C ASN A 199 -7.27 -5.76 0.76
N ILE A 200 -7.89 -4.60 0.52
CA ILE A 200 -8.75 -3.97 1.52
C ILE A 200 -10.01 -4.81 1.81
N GLN A 201 -10.58 -5.44 0.78
CA GLN A 201 -11.73 -6.33 0.96
C GLN A 201 -11.36 -7.56 1.80
N THR A 202 -10.22 -8.19 1.52
CA THR A 202 -9.71 -9.32 2.34
C THR A 202 -9.55 -8.89 3.81
N LEU A 203 -9.02 -7.69 4.08
CA LEU A 203 -8.90 -7.20 5.45
C LEU A 203 -10.27 -6.93 6.11
N ILE A 204 -11.22 -6.36 5.37
CA ILE A 204 -12.61 -6.16 5.84
C ILE A 204 -13.23 -7.52 6.21
N ASP A 205 -13.12 -8.51 5.33
CA ASP A 205 -13.70 -9.85 5.52
C ASP A 205 -13.04 -10.58 6.69
N ALA A 206 -11.72 -10.46 6.85
CA ALA A 206 -11.00 -11.00 7.99
C ALA A 206 -11.52 -10.40 9.31
N ASN A 207 -11.69 -9.06 9.37
CA ASN A 207 -12.24 -8.37 10.53
C ASN A 207 -13.67 -8.85 10.85
N GLN A 208 -14.52 -9.00 9.83
CA GLN A 208 -15.89 -9.50 9.99
C GLN A 208 -15.90 -10.94 10.52
N LYS A 209 -15.07 -11.82 9.97
CA LYS A 209 -14.96 -13.23 10.37
C LYS A 209 -14.51 -13.37 11.82
N VAL A 210 -13.45 -12.65 12.22
CA VAL A 210 -12.94 -12.70 13.60
C VAL A 210 -13.97 -12.15 14.58
N ARG A 211 -14.61 -11.01 14.28
CA ARG A 211 -15.64 -10.42 15.14
C ARG A 211 -16.87 -11.30 15.30
N SER A 212 -17.28 -11.98 14.25
CA SER A 212 -18.42 -12.90 14.32
C SER A 212 -18.14 -14.08 15.26
N GLY A 213 -16.89 -14.56 15.31
CA GLY A 213 -16.43 -15.59 16.24
C GLY A 213 -16.20 -15.10 17.68
N LEU A 214 -16.34 -13.81 17.99
CA LEU A 214 -16.32 -13.28 19.36
C LEU A 214 -17.72 -13.19 19.99
N LYS A 215 -18.77 -13.22 19.16
CA LYS A 215 -20.17 -13.13 19.60
C LYS A 215 -20.80 -14.49 19.93
N GLY A 216 -20.07 -15.58 19.72
CA GLY A 216 -20.44 -16.95 20.10
C GLY A 216 -19.52 -17.46 21.20
#